data_AF-A0A1U7NUX4-F1
#
_entry.id   AF-A0A1U7NUX4-F1
#
_cell.length_a   1.000
_cell.length_b   1.000
_cell.length_c   1.000
_cell.angle_alpha   90.00
_cell.angle_beta   90.00
_cell.angle_gamma   90.00
#
_symmetry.space_group_name_H-M   'P 1'
#
loop_
_entity.id
_entity.type
_entity.pdbx_description
1 polymer ?
#
loop_
_entity_poly.entity_id
_entity_poly.type
_entity_poly.pdbx_seq_one_letter_code
_entity_poly.pdbx_strand_id
1 'polypeptide(L)' 'MNVFHNVASGLKLRRVSKTDIARKVGQALEFVGLPGMEKRSPAQLSAGQQQRVTLARALVDGIHASRKVSGTEAA' A
#
# COMPACT_ATOMS: atom_id res chain seq x y z
N MET A 1 10.44 -4.83 -11.24
CA MET A 1 9.42 -4.69 -10.17
C MET A 1 10.08 -4.02 -8.95
N ASN A 2 9.59 -2.89 -8.44
CA ASN A 2 10.16 -2.18 -7.28
C ASN A 2 9.23 -2.26 -6.04
N VAL A 3 9.62 -1.61 -4.93
CA VAL A 3 8.82 -1.57 -3.68
C VAL A 3 7.40 -1.05 -3.95
N PHE A 4 7.25 0.06 -4.67
CA PHE A 4 5.94 0.61 -5.02
C PHE A 4 5.04 -0.43 -5.68
N HIS A 5 5.57 -1.16 -6.67
CA HIS A 5 4.82 -2.18 -7.40
C HIS A 5 4.42 -3.37 -6.51
N ASN A 6 5.29 -3.75 -5.57
CA ASN A 6 4.97 -4.79 -4.59
C ASN A 6 3.82 -4.38 -3.68
N VAL A 7 3.90 -3.17 -3.11
CA VAL A 7 2.91 -2.61 -2.20
C VAL A 7 1.57 -2.33 -2.90
N ALA A 8 1.61 -1.84 -4.14
CA ALA A 8 0.42 -1.47 -4.92
C ALA A 8 -0.37 -2.65 -5.52
N SER A 9 0.16 -3.88 -5.46
CA SER A 9 -0.36 -5.03 -6.22
C SER A 9 -1.85 -5.30 -5.99
N GLY A 10 -2.29 -5.38 -4.73
CA GLY A 10 -3.70 -5.60 -4.38
C GLY A 10 -4.63 -4.46 -4.82
N LEU A 11 -4.14 -3.21 -4.75
CA LEU A 11 -4.90 -2.04 -5.22
C LEU A 11 -5.10 -2.04 -6.74
N LYS A 12 -4.07 -2.44 -7.50
CA LYS A 12 -4.16 -2.54 -8.97
C LYS A 12 -5.17 -3.59 -9.40
N LEU A 13 -5.21 -4.75 -8.72
CA LEU A 13 -6.22 -5.79 -8.97
C LEU A 13 -7.65 -5.27 -8.73
N ARG A 14 -7.83 -4.42 -7.72
CA ARG A 14 -9.12 -3.75 -7.42
C ARG A 14 -9.41 -2.52 -8.27
N ARG A 15 -8.59 -2.23 -9.30
CA ARG A 15 -8.74 -1.10 -10.23
C ARG A 15 -8.85 0.27 -9.54
N VAL A 16 -8.15 0.44 -8.41
CA VAL A 16 -8.06 1.74 -7.72
C VAL A 16 -7.37 2.75 -8.63
N SER A 17 -7.78 4.02 -8.57
CA SER A 17 -7.19 5.10 -9.39
C SER A 17 -5.68 5.20 -9.17
N LYS A 18 -4.92 5.58 -10.21
CA LYS A 18 -3.45 5.73 -10.10
C LYS A 18 -3.07 6.74 -9.01
N THR A 19 -3.82 7.84 -8.90
CA THR A 19 -3.63 8.87 -7.88
C THR A 19 -3.83 8.33 -6.47
N ASP A 20 -4.90 7.55 -6.25
CA ASP A 20 -5.15 6.92 -4.96
C ASP A 20 -4.15 5.83 -4.62
N ILE A 21 -3.68 5.07 -5.61
CA ILE A 21 -2.59 4.11 -5.42
C ILE A 21 -1.35 4.84 -4.91
N ALA A 22 -0.94 5.91 -5.59
CA ALA A 22 0.25 6.66 -5.20
C ALA A 22 0.15 7.19 -3.77
N ARG A 23 -0.98 7.81 -3.43
CA ARG A 23 -1.24 8.33 -2.09
C ARG A 23 -1.25 7.23 -1.02
N LYS A 24 -1.97 6.13 -1.25
CA LYS A 24 -2.11 5.04 -0.25
C LYS A 24 -0.80 4.28 -0.05
N VAL A 25 -0.01 4.08 -1.11
CA VAL A 25 1.31 3.45 -1.01
C VAL A 25 2.27 4.33 -0.22
N GLY A 26 2.29 5.65 -0.49
CA GLY A 26 3.11 6.60 0.27
C GLY A 26 2.78 6.58 1.76
N GLN A 27 1.49 6.67 2.11
CA GLN A 27 1.03 6.60 3.50
C GLN A 27 1.42 5.29 4.19
N ALA A 28 1.30 4.15 3.49
CA ALA A 28 1.68 2.86 4.06
C ALA A 28 3.19 2.75 4.30
N LEU A 29 4.01 3.28 3.39
CA LEU A 29 5.47 3.29 3.53
C LEU A 29 5.93 4.23 4.64
N GLU A 30 5.30 5.39 4.79
CA GLU A 30 5.53 6.27 5.95
C GLU A 30 5.24 5.55 7.26
N PHE A 31 4.08 4.86 7.35
CA PHE A 31 3.66 4.15 8.56
C PHE A 31 4.64 3.04 8.97
N VAL A 32 5.19 2.30 8.01
CA VAL A 32 6.21 1.27 8.30
C VAL A 32 7.64 1.82 8.38
N GLY A 33 7.82 3.14 8.33
CA GLY A 33 9.13 3.78 8.43
C GLY A 33 10.06 3.49 7.26
N LEU A 34 9.52 3.42 6.04
CA LEU A 34 10.25 3.30 4.76
C LEU A 34 9.93 4.46 3.77
N PRO A 35 9.83 5.74 4.20
CA PRO A 35 9.54 6.84 3.28
C PRO A 35 10.65 6.96 2.22
N GLY A 36 10.27 7.26 0.97
CA GLY A 36 11.24 7.47 -0.13
C GLY A 36 11.84 6.19 -0.72
N MET A 37 11.41 5.01 -0.25
CA MET A 37 11.92 3.71 -0.74
C MET A 37 11.14 3.15 -1.92
N GLU A 38 10.15 3.88 -2.46
CA GLU A 38 9.19 3.43 -3.49
C GLU A 38 9.89 2.88 -4.73
N LYS A 39 11.02 3.49 -5.10
CA LYS A 39 11.76 3.17 -6.32
C LYS A 39 12.79 2.06 -6.14
N ARG A 40 13.10 1.65 -4.91
CA ARG A 40 14.11 0.61 -4.63
C ARG A 40 13.65 -0.76 -5.11
N SER A 41 14.61 -1.57 -5.55
CA SER A 41 14.37 -2.99 -5.84
C SER A 41 14.30 -3.78 -4.53
N PRO A 42 13.45 -4.81 -4.40
CA PRO A 42 13.42 -5.68 -3.21
C PRO A 42 14.79 -6.29 -2.86
N ALA A 43 15.62 -6.58 -3.86
CA ALA A 43 16.97 -7.11 -3.67
C ALA A 43 17.93 -6.12 -2.99
N GLN A 44 17.60 -4.83 -2.95
CA GLN A 44 18.39 -3.77 -2.29
C GLN A 44 17.96 -3.53 -0.84
N LEU A 45 17.01 -4.31 -0.34
CA LEU A 45 16.44 -4.15 0.99
C LEU A 45 17.05 -5.17 1.96
N SER A 46 17.35 -4.74 3.18
CA SER A 46 17.65 -5.66 4.28
C SER A 46 16.44 -6.54 4.59
N ALA A 47 16.65 -7.68 5.24
CA ALA A 47 15.55 -8.58 5.62
C ALA A 47 14.45 -7.87 6.43
N GLY A 48 14.83 -7.01 7.39
CA GLY A 48 13.87 -6.21 8.16
C GLY A 48 13.12 -5.17 7.33
N GLN A 49 13.75 -4.60 6.29
CA GLN A 49 13.05 -3.72 5.33
C GLN A 49 12.07 -4.52 4.46
N GLN A 50 12.44 -5.73 4.02
CA GLN A 50 11.54 -6.60 3.26
C GLN A 50 10.30 -7.01 4.07
N GLN A 51 10.49 -7.35 5.35
CA GLN A 51 9.37 -7.61 6.27
C GLN A 51 8.43 -6.41 6.38
N ARG A 52 8.97 -5.20 6.52
CA ARG A 52 8.18 -3.96 6.57
C ARG A 52 7.45 -3.67 5.26
N VAL A 53 8.02 -4.03 4.10
CA VAL A 53 7.29 -3.98 2.81
C VAL A 53 6.12 -4.96 2.79
N THR A 54 6.25 -6.15 3.38
CA THR A 54 5.14 -7.11 3.53
C THR A 54 4.04 -6.55 4.44
N LEU A 55 4.40 -5.91 5.55
CA LEU A 55 3.44 -5.23 6.41
C LEU A 55 2.72 -4.10 5.65
N ALA A 56 3.46 -3.29 4.90
CA ALA A 56 2.88 -2.23 4.07
C ALA A 56 1.84 -2.79 3.08
N ARG A 57 2.14 -3.90 2.39
CA ARG A 57 1.17 -4.58 1.50
C ARG A 57 -0.15 -4.89 2.21
N ALA A 58 -0.07 -5.51 3.39
CA ALA A 58 -1.25 -5.85 4.18
C ALA A 58 -2.04 -4.61 4.62
N LEU A 59 -1.34 -3.53 5.00
CA LEU A 59 -1.98 -2.28 5.40
C LEU A 59 -2.76 -1.63 4.26
N VAL A 60 -2.19 -1.55 3.05
CA VAL A 60 -2.88 -0.88 1.93
C VAL A 60 -4.12 -1.62 1.46
N ASP A 61 -4.13 -2.94 1.66
CA ASP A 61 -5.30 -3.79 1.47
C ASP A 61 -6.34 -3.60 2.58
N GLY A 62 -5.92 -3.58 3.85
CA GLY A 62 -6.79 -3.42 5.03
C GLY A 62 -7.45 -2.04 5.15
N ILE A 63 -6.76 -0.96 4.76
CA ILE A 63 -7.26 0.43 4.83
C ILE A 63 -8.57 0.64 4.02
N HIS A 64 -8.92 -0.27 3.11
CA HIS A 64 -10.19 -0.21 2.38
C HIS A 64 -11.37 -0.92 3.04
N ALA A 65 -11.15 -1.84 3.98
CA ALA A 65 -12.25 -2.58 4.61
C ALA A 65 -13.14 -1.64 5.46
N SER A 66 -12.55 -0.62 6.08
CA SER A 66 -13.24 0.25 7.03
C SER A 66 -14.04 1.40 6.41
N ARG A 67 -14.01 1.62 5.09
CA ARG A 67 -14.75 2.73 4.43
C ARG A 67 -16.06 2.30 3.76
N LYS A 68 -16.40 1.00 3.74
CA LYS A 68 -17.67 0.52 3.14
C LYS A 68 -18.87 0.49 4.09
N VAL A 69 -18.79 1.07 5.29
CA VAL A 69 -19.91 1.12 6.27
C VAL A 69 -20.50 2.53 6.42
N SER A 70 -20.72 3.25 5.31
CA SER A 70 -21.38 4.57 5.38
C SER A 70 -22.04 4.95 4.05
N GLY A 71 -23.04 4.18 3.61
CA GLY A 71 -23.68 4.44 2.32
C GLY A 71 -25.05 3.82 2.03
N THR A 72 -25.75 3.21 2.99
CA THR A 72 -27.12 2.71 2.76
C THR A 72 -27.95 2.73 4.04
N GLU A 73 -28.29 3.92 4.54
CA GLU A 73 -29.49 4.18 5.35
C GLU A 73 -29.97 5.60 5.04
N ALA A 74 -30.61 5.76 3.88
CA ALA A 74 -31.41 6.93 3.53
C ALA A 74 -32.19 6.62 2.24
N ALA A 75 -33.23 5.79 2.37
CA ALA A 75 -34.39 5.75 1.49
C ALA A 75 -35.53 5.08 2.26
#